data_AF-A0A3D4M8T5-F1
#
_entry.id   AF-A0A3D4M8T5-F1
#
_cell.length_a   1.000
_cell.length_b   1.000
_cell.length_c   1.000
_cell.angle_alpha   90.00
_cell.angle_beta   90.00
_cell.angle_gamma   90.00
#
_symmetry.space_group_name_H-M   'P 1'
#
loop_
_entity.id
_entity.type
_entity.pdbx_description
1 polymer ?
#
loop_
_entity_poly.entity_id
_entity_poly.type
_entity_poly.pdbx_seq_one_letter_code
_entity_poly.pdbx_strand_id
1 'polypeptide(L)'
;MTHSETKQQIQRLTGVDDREYFEAVLDSGEKFLRWYLGEGPALLKEIAETPAYWNWYANQFDIMDQVFIHTYTCAGTCDGNNVMKRLWYVSHEPNMVPGFPSKSVFDKVYENMMQEVLKTGKEAQRV
;
A
#
# COMPACT_ATOMS: atom_id res chain seq x y z
N MET A 1 16.74 9.85 2.81
CA MET A 1 15.92 9.89 4.04
C MET A 1 15.60 8.47 4.43
N THR A 2 15.57 8.16 5.72
CA THR A 2 15.01 6.92 6.24
C THR A 2 13.48 6.97 6.16
N HIS A 3 12.80 5.81 6.20
CA HIS A 3 11.33 5.77 6.24
C HIS A 3 10.73 6.62 7.37
N SER A 4 11.38 6.62 8.55
CA SER A 4 10.95 7.44 9.68
C SER A 4 11.10 8.94 9.40
N GLU A 5 12.12 9.37 8.68
CA GLU A 5 12.33 10.78 8.32
C GLU A 5 11.31 11.25 7.28
N THR A 6 11.06 10.41 6.27
CA THR A 6 10.04 10.64 5.22
C THR A 6 8.67 10.86 5.85
N LYS A 7 8.21 9.90 6.68
CA LYS A 7 6.91 9.99 7.36
C LYS A 7 6.79 11.26 8.21
N GLN A 8 7.79 11.57 9.03
CA GLN A 8 7.77 12.78 9.85
C GLN A 8 7.65 14.06 9.02
N GLN A 9 8.26 14.09 7.83
CA GLN A 9 8.16 15.25 6.96
C GLN A 9 6.78 15.36 6.30
N ILE A 10 6.17 14.23 5.91
CA ILE A 10 4.76 14.21 5.48
C ILE A 10 3.87 14.76 6.58
N GLN A 11 3.98 14.25 7.81
CA GLN A 11 3.17 14.70 8.95
C GLN A 11 3.31 16.20 9.20
N ARG A 12 4.53 16.74 9.06
CA ARG A 12 4.75 18.20 9.12
C ARG A 12 4.04 18.92 7.97
N LEU A 13 4.18 18.47 6.73
CA LEU A 13 3.62 19.16 5.55
C LEU A 13 2.09 19.12 5.52
N THR A 14 1.49 17.99 5.90
CA THR A 14 0.07 17.70 5.69
C THR A 14 -0.75 17.78 6.97
N GLY A 15 -0.12 17.70 8.14
CA GLY A 15 -0.80 17.64 9.43
C GLY A 15 -1.46 16.29 9.70
N VAL A 16 -1.19 15.26 8.90
CA VAL A 16 -1.68 13.91 9.18
C VAL A 16 -1.01 13.36 10.43
N ASP A 17 -1.78 12.66 11.26
CA ASP A 17 -1.21 11.94 12.41
C ASP A 17 -0.73 10.53 12.01
N ASP A 18 -0.21 9.79 12.98
CA ASP A 18 0.26 8.42 12.75
C ASP A 18 -0.86 7.50 12.24
N ARG A 19 -2.05 7.62 12.83
CA ARG A 19 -3.20 6.78 12.50
C ARG A 19 -3.67 7.06 11.07
N GLU A 20 -3.84 8.33 10.72
CA GLU A 20 -4.25 8.74 9.38
C GLU A 20 -3.24 8.31 8.32
N TYR A 21 -1.94 8.37 8.65
CA TYR A 21 -0.88 7.88 7.77
C TYR A 21 -1.00 6.36 7.54
N PHE A 22 -1.18 5.57 8.60
CA PHE A 22 -1.36 4.12 8.47
C PHE A 22 -2.64 3.76 7.72
N GLU A 23 -3.75 4.45 8.00
CA GLU A 23 -5.01 4.27 7.28
C GLU A 23 -4.85 4.60 5.79
N ALA A 24 -4.10 5.64 5.44
CA ALA A 24 -3.81 5.99 4.04
C ALA A 24 -3.01 4.90 3.32
N VAL A 25 -2.00 4.30 3.98
CA VAL A 25 -1.22 3.19 3.39
C VAL A 25 -2.11 1.99 3.09
N LEU A 26 -3.01 1.64 4.02
CA LEU A 26 -3.93 0.52 3.85
C LEU A 26 -4.97 0.79 2.75
N ASP A 27 -5.65 1.93 2.81
CA ASP A 27 -6.69 2.31 1.84
C ASP A 27 -6.12 2.43 0.42
N SER A 28 -4.98 3.10 0.27
CA SER A 28 -4.29 3.25 -1.01
C SER A 28 -3.84 1.89 -1.58
N GLY A 29 -3.35 0.98 -0.71
CA GLY A 29 -2.99 -0.38 -1.10
C GLY A 29 -4.15 -1.19 -1.62
N GLU A 30 -5.26 -1.21 -0.89
CA GLU A 30 -6.47 -1.90 -1.33
C GLU A 30 -7.00 -1.35 -2.66
N LYS A 31 -7.03 -0.01 -2.81
CA LYS A 31 -7.42 0.64 -4.07
C LYS A 31 -6.48 0.26 -5.21
N PHE A 32 -5.17 0.19 -4.96
CA PHE A 32 -4.19 -0.26 -5.95
C PHE A 32 -4.46 -1.69 -6.40
N LEU A 33 -4.72 -2.63 -5.48
CA LEU A 33 -5.03 -4.01 -5.84
C LEU A 33 -6.28 -4.13 -6.71
N ARG A 34 -7.34 -3.41 -6.35
CA ARG A 34 -8.59 -3.38 -7.13
C ARG A 34 -8.37 -2.81 -8.52
N TRP A 35 -7.58 -1.73 -8.62
CA TRP A 35 -7.20 -1.15 -9.90
C TRP A 35 -6.35 -2.10 -10.75
N TYR A 36 -5.39 -2.80 -10.14
CA TYR A 36 -4.42 -3.65 -10.83
C TYR A 36 -5.02 -4.98 -11.32
N LEU A 37 -5.85 -5.63 -10.51
CA LEU A 37 -6.38 -6.98 -10.77
C LEU A 37 -7.83 -6.99 -11.27
N GLY A 38 -8.51 -5.85 -11.20
CA GLY A 38 -9.97 -5.78 -11.39
C GLY A 38 -10.75 -6.33 -10.20
N GLU A 39 -12.07 -6.47 -10.34
CA GLU A 39 -12.99 -6.77 -9.24
C GLU A 39 -13.07 -8.25 -8.83
N GLY A 40 -12.14 -9.11 -9.23
CA GLY A 40 -12.16 -10.54 -8.89
C GLY A 40 -11.93 -10.80 -7.39
N PRO A 41 -12.95 -11.16 -6.58
CA PRO A 41 -12.85 -11.06 -5.12
C PRO A 41 -11.93 -12.10 -4.48
N ALA A 42 -11.77 -13.28 -5.10
CA ALA A 42 -10.96 -14.36 -4.55
C ALA A 42 -9.46 -14.01 -4.57
N LEU A 43 -8.91 -13.63 -5.72
CA LEU A 43 -7.48 -13.29 -5.84
C LEU A 43 -7.13 -12.02 -5.05
N LEU A 44 -8.05 -11.04 -5.00
CA LEU A 44 -7.87 -9.84 -4.18
C LEU A 44 -7.67 -10.17 -2.70
N LYS A 45 -8.52 -11.05 -2.15
CA LYS A 45 -8.45 -11.46 -0.75
C LYS A 45 -7.11 -12.15 -0.44
N GLU A 46 -6.71 -13.11 -1.26
CA GLU A 46 -5.46 -13.86 -1.05
C GLU A 46 -4.22 -12.94 -1.04
N ILE A 47 -4.21 -11.93 -1.91
CA ILE A 47 -3.09 -10.98 -1.98
C ILE A 47 -3.13 -10.01 -0.79
N ALA A 48 -4.30 -9.51 -0.41
CA ALA A 48 -4.46 -8.64 0.75
C ALA A 48 -4.10 -9.33 2.07
N GLU A 49 -4.18 -10.66 2.15
CA GLU A 49 -3.74 -11.44 3.32
C GLU A 49 -2.25 -11.80 3.28
N THR A 50 -1.53 -11.45 2.21
CA THR A 50 -0.11 -11.81 2.02
C THR A 50 0.84 -10.69 2.54
N PRO A 51 1.68 -10.94 3.56
CA PRO A 51 2.60 -9.93 4.09
C PRO A 51 3.62 -9.39 3.07
N ALA A 52 4.01 -10.22 2.10
CA ALA A 52 4.93 -9.82 1.03
C ALA A 52 4.33 -8.69 0.16
N TYR A 53 3.02 -8.68 -0.04
CA TYR A 53 2.33 -7.61 -0.75
C TYR A 53 2.42 -6.29 0.03
N TRP A 54 2.09 -6.30 1.32
CA TRP A 54 2.12 -5.09 2.15
C TRP A 54 3.52 -4.52 2.33
N ASN A 55 4.54 -5.39 2.46
CA ASN A 55 5.94 -4.94 2.49
C ASN A 55 6.35 -4.27 1.17
N TRP A 56 5.95 -4.84 0.04
CA TRP A 56 6.19 -4.22 -1.27
C TRP A 56 5.44 -2.89 -1.39
N TYR A 57 4.16 -2.86 -0.99
CA TYR A 57 3.31 -1.70 -1.12
C TYR A 57 3.77 -0.53 -0.24
N ALA A 58 4.13 -0.79 1.02
CA ALA A 58 4.69 0.22 1.92
C ALA A 58 5.96 0.87 1.35
N ASN A 59 6.79 0.11 0.64
CA ASN A 59 7.95 0.68 -0.05
C ASN A 59 7.54 1.57 -1.23
N GLN A 60 6.50 1.20 -1.99
CA GLN A 60 5.98 2.06 -3.06
C GLN A 60 5.36 3.34 -2.50
N PHE A 61 4.64 3.24 -1.39
CA PHE A 61 4.06 4.37 -0.68
C PHE A 61 5.16 5.34 -0.20
N ASP A 62 6.24 4.83 0.40
CA ASP A 62 7.39 5.65 0.82
C ASP A 62 8.08 6.34 -0.36
N ILE A 63 8.18 5.68 -1.52
CA ILE A 63 8.70 6.32 -2.76
C ILE A 63 7.82 7.51 -3.15
N MET A 64 6.49 7.35 -3.09
CA MET A 64 5.56 8.43 -3.42
C MET A 64 5.62 9.57 -2.42
N ASP A 65 5.82 9.29 -1.13
CA ASP A 65 6.10 10.30 -0.12
C ASP A 65 7.37 11.10 -0.44
N GLN A 66 8.46 10.43 -0.83
CA GLN A 66 9.71 11.10 -1.20
C GLN A 66 9.52 12.01 -2.43
N VAL A 67 8.77 11.56 -3.43
CA VAL A 67 8.42 12.38 -4.61
C VAL A 67 7.56 13.57 -4.20
N PHE A 68 6.58 13.36 -3.32
CA PHE A 68 5.73 14.43 -2.79
C PHE A 68 6.57 15.48 -2.06
N ILE A 69 7.45 15.06 -1.16
CA ILE A 69 8.36 15.95 -0.41
C ILE A 69 9.27 16.74 -1.34
N HIS A 70 9.81 16.09 -2.38
CA HIS A 70 10.67 16.76 -3.34
C HIS A 70 9.90 17.82 -4.15
N THR A 71 8.64 17.54 -4.47
CA THR A 71 7.76 18.44 -5.23
C THR A 71 7.27 19.60 -4.38
N TYR A 72 6.90 19.33 -3.14
CA TYR A 72 6.33 20.27 -2.20
C TYR A 72 7.33 20.53 -1.08
N THR A 73 8.11 21.59 -1.24
CA THR A 73 8.95 22.10 -0.16
C THR A 73 8.23 23.23 0.56
N CYS A 74 8.42 23.30 1.87
CA CYS A 74 7.89 24.40 2.66
C CYS A 74 8.94 25.49 2.82
N ALA A 75 8.67 26.71 2.35
CA ALA A 75 9.50 27.88 2.60
C ALA A 75 9.19 28.57 3.96
N GLY A 76 8.69 27.84 4.96
CA GLY A 76 8.22 28.38 6.24
C GLY A 76 7.40 27.38 7.08
N THR A 77 6.39 27.86 7.80
CA THR A 77 5.45 27.03 8.59
C THR A 77 4.39 26.39 7.69
N CYS A 78 4.61 25.14 7.32
CA CYS A 78 3.53 24.30 6.79
C CYS A 78 2.78 23.74 7.98
N ASP A 79 1.86 24.53 8.52
CA ASP A 79 1.01 24.08 9.63
C ASP A 79 -0.16 23.28 9.06
N GLY A 80 0.12 22.05 8.59
CA GLY A 80 -0.89 21.06 8.25
C GLY A 80 -2.07 21.59 7.42
N ASN A 81 -1.76 22.32 6.34
CA ASN A 81 -2.82 22.93 5.53
C ASN A 81 -3.63 21.82 4.83
N ASN A 82 -4.96 21.88 4.93
CA ASN A 82 -5.91 20.99 4.24
C ASN A 82 -5.60 20.81 2.74
N VAL A 83 -4.99 21.82 2.09
CA VAL A 83 -4.53 21.71 0.69
C VAL A 83 -3.41 20.68 0.54
N MET A 84 -2.38 20.71 1.41
CA MET A 84 -1.27 19.76 1.35
C MET A 84 -1.72 18.34 1.66
N LYS A 85 -2.60 18.17 2.67
CA LYS A 85 -3.22 16.87 2.96
C LYS A 85 -3.98 16.32 1.76
N ARG A 86 -4.76 17.14 1.06
CA ARG A 86 -5.48 16.72 -0.16
C ARG A 86 -4.53 16.34 -1.28
N LEU A 87 -3.50 17.16 -1.54
CA LEU A 87 -2.52 16.87 -2.59
C LEU A 87 -1.75 15.58 -2.31
N TRP A 88 -1.46 15.31 -1.03
CA TRP A 88 -0.81 14.08 -0.61
C TRP A 88 -1.68 12.84 -0.83
N TYR A 89 -2.99 12.90 -0.53
CA TYR A 89 -3.89 11.80 -0.90
C TYR A 89 -3.92 11.58 -2.42
N VAL A 90 -3.97 12.66 -3.22
CA VAL A 90 -3.96 12.57 -4.69
C VAL A 90 -2.66 11.94 -5.22
N SER A 91 -1.51 12.22 -4.61
CA SER A 91 -0.24 11.60 -5.02
C SER A 91 -0.16 10.10 -4.69
N HIS A 92 -1.11 9.58 -3.90
CA HIS A 92 -1.22 8.18 -3.53
C HIS A 92 -2.45 7.50 -4.14
N GLU A 93 -3.03 8.07 -5.20
CA GLU A 93 -4.05 7.36 -5.98
C GLU A 93 -3.44 6.16 -6.73
N PRO A 94 -4.19 5.08 -6.99
CA PRO A 94 -3.68 3.84 -7.59
C PRO A 94 -2.84 4.00 -8.85
N ASN A 95 -3.24 4.92 -9.73
CA ASN A 95 -2.58 5.20 -11.00
C ASN A 95 -1.27 6.00 -10.86
N MET A 96 -0.93 6.43 -9.65
CA MET A 96 0.30 7.17 -9.33
C MET A 96 1.42 6.24 -8.85
N VAL A 97 1.10 5.01 -8.46
CA VAL A 97 2.07 4.02 -7.97
C VAL A 97 3.00 3.59 -9.12
N PRO A 98 4.32 3.79 -9.04
CA PRO A 98 5.23 3.64 -10.18
C PRO A 98 5.62 2.18 -10.49
N GLY A 99 5.30 1.25 -9.59
CA GLY A 99 5.72 -0.15 -9.67
C GLY A 99 4.55 -1.12 -9.74
N PHE A 100 4.84 -2.31 -10.27
CA PHE A 100 3.96 -3.47 -10.17
C PHE A 100 4.53 -4.48 -9.17
N PRO A 101 3.69 -5.26 -8.47
CA PRO A 101 4.18 -6.31 -7.58
C PRO A 101 5.05 -7.28 -8.37
N SER A 102 6.23 -7.60 -7.83
CA SER A 102 7.13 -8.55 -8.49
C SER A 102 6.60 -9.98 -8.39
N LYS A 103 7.14 -10.89 -9.22
CA LYS A 103 6.77 -12.31 -9.18
C LYS A 103 6.84 -12.91 -7.78
N SER A 104 7.81 -12.52 -6.95
CA SER A 104 7.96 -13.06 -5.59
C SER A 104 6.77 -12.75 -4.66
N VAL A 105 6.05 -11.65 -4.91
CA VAL A 105 4.79 -11.35 -4.20
C VAL A 105 3.73 -12.39 -4.56
N PHE A 106 3.63 -12.74 -5.85
CA PHE A 106 2.67 -13.71 -6.35
C PHE A 106 3.05 -15.17 -6.07
N ASP A 107 4.34 -15.49 -6.03
CA ASP A 107 4.80 -16.84 -5.67
C ASP A 107 4.27 -17.23 -4.28
N LYS A 108 4.25 -16.27 -3.33
CA LYS A 108 3.72 -16.53 -1.99
C LYS A 108 2.21 -16.70 -1.96
N VAL A 109 1.50 -15.91 -2.76
CA VAL A 109 0.04 -16.03 -2.93
C VAL A 109 -0.31 -17.40 -3.49
N TYR A 110 0.41 -17.83 -4.53
CA TYR A 110 0.22 -19.14 -5.15
C TYR A 110 0.50 -20.29 -4.18
N GLU A 111 1.58 -20.22 -3.40
CA GLU A 111 1.87 -21.20 -2.34
C GLU A 111 0.71 -21.33 -1.36
N ASN A 112 0.17 -20.21 -0.87
CA ASN A 112 -0.94 -20.20 0.09
C ASN A 112 -2.18 -20.88 -0.50
N MET A 113 -2.59 -20.47 -1.70
CA MET A 113 -3.73 -21.06 -2.41
C MET A 113 -3.57 -22.58 -2.63
N MET A 114 -2.37 -23.02 -3.02
CA MET A 114 -2.10 -24.45 -3.23
C MET A 114 -2.16 -25.26 -1.94
N GLN A 115 -1.70 -24.71 -0.81
CA GLN A 115 -1.84 -25.38 0.49
C GLN A 115 -3.30 -25.56 0.90
N GLU A 116 -4.16 -24.58 0.62
CA GLU A 116 -5.60 -24.70 0.88
C GLU A 116 -6.27 -25.79 0.03
N VAL A 117 -5.94 -25.85 -1.26
CA VAL A 117 -6.43 -26.92 -2.16
C VAL A 117 -5.99 -28.30 -1.66
N LEU A 118 -4.73 -28.44 -1.24
CA LEU A 118 -4.22 -29.70 -0.69
C LEU A 118 -4.91 -30.09 0.63
N LYS A 119 -5.25 -29.11 1.48
CA LYS A 119 -5.96 -29.33 2.74
C LYS A 119 -7.40 -29.80 2.49
N THR A 120 -8.13 -29.07 1.66
CA THR A 120 -9.53 -29.40 1.32
C THR A 120 -9.65 -30.76 0.62
N GLY A 121 -8.70 -31.10 -0.27
CA GLY A 121 -8.64 -32.42 -0.90
C GLY A 121 -8.42 -33.57 0.10
N LYS A 122 -7.59 -33.36 1.13
CA LYS A 122 -7.37 -34.36 2.21
C LYS A 122 -8.60 -34.53 3.10
N GLU A 123 -9.36 -33.47 3.34
CA GLU A 123 -10.60 -33.51 4.12
C GLU A 123 -11.71 -34.23 3.34
N ALA A 124 -11.83 -33.98 2.04
CA ALA A 124 -12.81 -34.65 1.17
C ALA A 124 -12.57 -36.15 1.01
N GLN A 125 -11.32 -36.63 1.14
CA GLN A 125 -10.98 -38.06 1.10
C GLN A 125 -11.21 -38.81 2.42
N ARG A 126 -11.55 -38.11 3.51
CA ARG A 126 -11.81 -38.69 4.84
C ARG A 126 -13.30 -38.88 5.15
N VAL A 127 -14.18 -38.47 4.24
CA VAL A 127 -15.64 -38.62 4.29
C VAL A 127 -16.06 -39.78 3.40
#